data_AF-A0A7K2X198-F1
#
_entry.id   AF-A0A7K2X198-F1
#
_cell.length_a   1.000
_cell.length_b   1.000
_cell.length_c   1.000
_cell.angle_alpha   90.00
_cell.angle_beta   90.00
_cell.angle_gamma   90.00
#
_symmetry.space_group_name_H-M   'P 1'
#
loop_
_entity.id
_entity.type
_entity.pdbx_description
1 polymer ?
#
loop_
_entity_poly.entity_id
_entity_poly.type
_entity_poly.pdbx_seq_one_letter_code
_entity_poly.pdbx_strand_id
1 'polypeptide(L)' 'WDPPAGPFDRARPALAAADQPHFRPWRNRLSTPSLQLRFGRDGLWYGYESDRDREDWWPGGTPDTDPVGALTALLGR' A
#
# COMPACT_ATOMS: atom_id res chain seq x y z
N TRP A 1 13.22 -3.10 -3.14
CA TRP A 1 14.05 -2.00 -3.65
C TRP A 1 13.67 -0.75 -2.89
N ASP A 2 14.59 0.18 -2.71
CA ASP A 2 14.33 1.44 -2.02
C ASP A 2 13.96 2.51 -3.04
N PRO A 3 12.72 3.03 -3.01
CA PRO A 3 12.31 4.05 -3.95
C PRO A 3 13.08 5.36 -3.74
N PRO A 4 13.29 6.16 -4.80
CA PRO A 4 13.79 7.51 -4.64
C PRO A 4 12.80 8.31 -3.78
N ALA A 5 13.30 9.32 -3.08
CA ALA A 5 12.47 10.25 -2.34
C ALA A 5 11.38 10.85 -3.26
N GLY A 6 10.16 11.02 -2.76
CA GLY A 6 9.05 11.60 -3.53
C GLY A 6 7.70 10.89 -3.36
N PRO A 7 7.10 10.29 -4.40
CA PRO A 7 5.75 9.70 -4.32
C PRO A 7 5.56 8.70 -3.17
N PHE A 8 6.59 7.90 -2.87
CA PHE A 8 6.55 6.97 -1.75
C PHE A 8 6.44 7.67 -0.38
N ASP A 9 7.21 8.73 -0.16
CA ASP A 9 7.23 9.46 1.12
C ASP A 9 5.90 10.17 1.40
N ARG A 10 5.21 10.61 0.34
CA ARG A 10 3.89 11.27 0.42
C ARG A 10 2.75 10.30 0.71
N ALA A 11 2.95 9.00 0.60
CA ALA A 11 1.87 8.03 0.74
C ALA A 11 1.38 7.86 2.18
N ARG A 12 2.28 7.82 3.16
CA ARG A 12 1.89 7.71 4.58
C ARG A 12 1.03 8.89 5.07
N PRO A 13 1.37 10.17 4.81
CA PRO A 13 0.50 11.27 5.19
C PRO A 13 -0.82 11.26 4.42
N ALA A 14 -0.85 10.84 3.15
CA ALA A 14 -2.09 10.68 2.39
C ALA A 14 -3.02 9.62 3.01
N LEU A 15 -2.49 8.45 3.36
CA LEU A 15 -3.24 7.38 4.04
C LEU A 15 -3.73 7.82 5.42
N ALA A 16 -2.91 8.54 6.18
CA ALA A 16 -3.31 9.07 7.49
C ALA A 16 -4.45 10.10 7.37
N ALA A 17 -4.45 10.94 6.34
CA ALA A 17 -5.54 11.88 6.06
C ALA A 17 -6.83 11.18 5.60
N ALA A 18 -6.74 9.93 5.12
CA ALA A 18 -7.86 9.07 4.76
C ALA A 18 -8.24 8.09 5.90
N ASP A 19 -7.94 8.44 7.16
CA ASP A 19 -8.23 7.63 8.36
C ASP A 19 -7.56 6.24 8.40
N GLN A 20 -6.44 6.06 7.69
CA GLN A 20 -5.65 4.82 7.65
C GLN A 20 -4.21 5.01 8.17
N PRO A 21 -4.00 5.41 9.44
CA PRO A 21 -2.68 5.80 9.96
C PRO A 21 -1.72 4.63 10.28
N HIS A 22 -2.19 3.38 10.19
CA HIS A 22 -1.48 2.22 10.73
C HIS A 22 -0.40 1.65 9.82
N PHE A 23 -0.26 2.16 8.59
CA PHE A 23 0.73 1.69 7.64
C PHE A 23 2.18 2.01 8.09
N ARG A 24 3.02 0.97 8.11
CA ARG A 24 4.45 1.03 8.46
C ARG A 24 5.30 0.81 7.20
N PRO A 25 6.32 1.65 6.96
CA PRO A 25 7.16 1.54 5.77
C PRO A 25 8.24 0.46 5.94
N TRP A 26 8.51 -0.29 4.88
CA TRP A 26 9.69 -1.12 4.73
C TRP A 26 10.08 -1.28 3.26
N ARG A 27 11.23 -0.70 2.87
CA ARG A 27 11.63 -0.58 1.45
C ARG A 27 10.50 0.08 0.64
N ASN A 28 10.06 -0.52 -0.47
CA ASN A 28 8.95 -0.08 -1.29
C ASN A 28 7.56 -0.53 -0.79
N ARG A 29 7.41 -0.88 0.49
CA ARG A 29 6.16 -1.42 1.05
C ARG A 29 5.64 -0.54 2.16
N LEU A 30 4.32 -0.41 2.22
CA LEU A 30 3.58 0.08 3.37
C LEU A 30 2.70 -1.07 3.85
N SER A 31 2.82 -1.47 5.12
CA SER A 31 2.11 -2.64 5.66
C SER A 31 1.33 -2.34 6.94
N THR A 32 0.19 -3.00 7.09
CA THR A 32 -0.53 -3.27 8.35
C THR A 32 -0.47 -4.79 8.62
N PRO A 33 -1.09 -5.31 9.70
CA PRO A 33 -1.14 -6.76 9.95
C PRO A 33 -1.78 -7.60 8.83
N SER A 34 -2.69 -7.03 8.04
CA SER A 34 -3.45 -7.78 7.02
C SER A 34 -3.54 -7.08 5.66
N LEU A 35 -3.01 -5.86 5.52
CA LEU A 35 -3.03 -5.09 4.27
C LEU A 35 -1.63 -4.60 3.94
N GLN A 36 -1.29 -4.58 2.66
CA GLN A 36 -0.01 -4.08 2.19
C GLN A 36 -0.15 -3.37 0.85
N LEU A 37 0.45 -2.20 0.74
CA LEU A 37 0.62 -1.49 -0.51
C LEU A 37 2.08 -1.58 -0.95
N ARG A 38 2.33 -1.99 -2.19
CA ARG A 38 3.69 -2.04 -2.76
C ARG A 38 3.82 -1.00 -3.85
N PHE A 39 4.82 -0.15 -3.74
CA PHE A 39 5.14 0.83 -4.78
C PHE A 39 5.99 0.17 -5.86
N GLY A 40 5.48 0.19 -7.09
CA GLY A 40 6.12 -0.32 -8.29
C GLY A 40 7.11 0.67 -8.89
N ARG A 41 7.99 0.17 -9.77
CA ARG A 41 8.95 1.02 -10.51
C ARG A 41 8.28 1.84 -11.60
N ASP A 42 7.05 1.47 -11.95
CA ASP A 42 6.13 2.14 -12.88
C ASP A 42 5.38 3.31 -12.24
N GLY A 43 5.55 3.56 -10.94
CA GLY A 43 4.86 4.62 -10.23
C GLY A 43 3.45 4.26 -9.75
N LEU A 44 3.07 2.98 -9.82
CA LEU A 44 1.78 2.49 -9.34
C LEU A 44 1.90 1.85 -7.95
N TRP A 45 0.81 1.91 -7.20
CA TRP A 45 0.58 1.21 -5.95
C TRP A 45 -0.23 -0.05 -6.21
N TYR A 46 0.29 -1.15 -5.72
CA TYR A 46 -0.32 -2.47 -5.84
C TYR A 46 -0.85 -2.91 -4.47
N GLY A 47 -2.14 -3.27 -4.41
CA GLY A 47 -2.80 -3.76 -3.21
C GLY A 47 -2.54 -5.25 -2.98
N TYR A 48 -2.30 -5.60 -1.72
CA TYR A 48 -2.19 -6.97 -1.24
C TYR A 48 -2.91 -7.12 0.09
N GLU A 49 -3.54 -8.27 0.28
CA GLU A 49 -4.13 -8.68 1.54
C GLU A 49 -3.52 -9.99 2.04
N SER A 50 -3.63 -10.20 3.34
CA SER A 50 -3.25 -11.43 4.03
C SER A 50 -4.27 -11.71 5.14
N ASP A 51 -4.43 -12.99 5.48
CA ASP A 51 -5.04 -13.36 6.75
C ASP A 51 -4.20 -12.80 7.91
N ARG A 52 -4.88 -12.32 8.97
CA ARG A 52 -4.17 -11.93 10.20
C ARG A 52 -3.32 -13.12 10.68
N ASP A 53 -2.05 -12.87 10.95
CA ASP A 53 -1.04 -13.84 11.39
C ASP A 53 -0.51 -14.79 10.29
N ARG A 54 -0.75 -14.50 9.01
CA ARG A 54 -0.10 -15.20 7.88
C ARG A 54 0.83 -14.29 7.10
N GLU A 55 1.92 -14.88 6.59
CA GLU A 55 2.90 -14.20 5.76
C GLU A 55 2.59 -14.29 4.25
N ASP A 56 1.55 -15.02 3.89
CA ASP A 56 1.10 -15.15 2.51
C ASP A 56 0.35 -13.90 2.08
N TRP A 57 0.73 -13.32 0.95
CA TRP A 57 0.14 -12.08 0.43
C TRP A 57 -0.47 -12.32 -0.93
N TRP A 58 -1.78 -12.07 -1.06
CA TRP A 58 -2.49 -12.18 -2.32
C TRP A 58 -2.68 -10.81 -2.95
N PRO A 59 -2.34 -10.63 -4.24
CA PRO A 59 -2.61 -9.38 -4.93
C PRO A 59 -4.12 -9.20 -5.13
N GLY A 60 -4.59 -7.96 -5.00
CA GLY A 60 -5.99 -7.62 -5.19
C GLY A 60 -6.20 -6.15 -5.48
N GLY A 61 -7.39 -5.83 -6.00
CA GLY A 61 -7.73 -4.48 -6.43
C GLY A 61 -7.01 -4.03 -7.70
N THR A 62 -7.49 -2.94 -8.28
CA THR A 62 -6.84 -2.27 -9.41
C THR A 62 -5.67 -1.42 -8.91
N PRO A 63 -4.47 -1.51 -9.49
CA PRO A 63 -3.36 -0.63 -9.16
C PRO A 63 -3.67 0.84 -9.45
N ASP A 64 -3.14 1.76 -8.64
CA ASP A 64 -3.38 3.20 -8.78
C ASP A 64 -2.11 4.02 -8.52
N THR A 65 -1.98 5.18 -9.14
CA THR A 65 -0.95 6.18 -8.80
C THR A 65 -1.12 6.78 -7.39
N ASP A 66 -2.36 6.81 -6.88
CA ASP A 66 -2.71 7.23 -5.53
C ASP A 66 -2.77 6.02 -4.58
N PRO A 67 -1.97 5.98 -3.49
CA PRO A 67 -2.04 4.90 -2.51
C PRO A 67 -3.43 4.75 -1.86
N VAL A 68 -4.20 5.85 -1.74
CA VAL A 68 -5.57 5.78 -1.21
C VAL A 68 -6.48 5.10 -2.23
N GLY A 69 -6.39 5.46 -3.52
CA GLY A 69 -7.12 4.80 -4.60
C GLY A 69 -6.84 3.29 -4.68
N ALA A 70 -5.57 2.89 -4.61
CA ALA A 70 -5.18 1.47 -4.60
C ALA A 70 -5.74 0.72 -3.37
N LEU A 71 -5.76 1.36 -2.19
CA LEU A 71 -6.35 0.79 -0.99
C LEU A 71 -7.87 0.65 -1.11
N THR A 72 -8.57 1.68 -1.62
CA THR A 72 -10.01 1.63 -1.84
C THR A 72 -10.38 0.53 -2.83
N ALA A 73 -9.61 0.38 -3.92
CA ALA A 73 -9.83 -0.68 -4.90
C ALA A 73 -9.59 -2.09 -4.30
N LEU A 74 -8.62 -2.23 -3.39
CA LEU A 74 -8.39 -3.48 -2.66
C LEU A 74 -9.55 -3.83 -1.72
N LEU A 75 -10.08 -2.85 -0.98
CA LEU A 75 -11.15 -3.07 0.01
C LEU A 75 -12.54 -3.23 -0.62
N GLY A 76 -12.75 -2.75 -1.84
CA GLY A 76 -14.02 -2.82 -2.57
C GLY A 76 -14.15 -4.00 -3.55
N ARG A 77 -13.21 -4.95 -3.51
CA ARG A 77 -13.13 -6.08 -4.44
C ARG A 77 -14.06 -7.25 -4.09
#